data_AF-D3PS82-F1
#
_entry.id   AF-D3PS82-F1
#
_cell.length_a   1.000
_cell.length_b   1.000
_cell.length_c   1.000
_cell.angle_alpha   90.00
_cell.angle_beta   90.00
_cell.angle_gamma   90.00
#
_symmetry.space_group_name_H-M   'P 1'
#
loop_
_entity.id
_entity.type
_entity.pdbx_description
1 polymer ?
#
loop_
_entity_poly.entity_id
_entity_poly.type
_entity_poly.pdbx_seq_one_letter_code
_entity_poly.pdbx_strand_id
1 'polypeptide(L)'
;MITQRGLLELFKVVTRVIFNLVLVALLIGLLVSVARTLLDLGLAVSQPTVRLGLKDLVTNVLSLVIVLELVRAFVDYFEFDRIRAEILVEVAVAFVLREMMLGLFAGEIKGLDILVWSAGILALIGARALAIAFPYSKGPARSGQ
;
A
#
# COMPACT_ATOMS: atom_id res chain seq x y z
N MET A 1 9.91 -36.95 -16.52
CA MET A 1 8.86 -36.56 -15.53
C MET A 1 9.36 -35.32 -14.82
N ILE A 2 8.67 -34.18 -14.94
CA ILE A 2 9.01 -33.00 -14.17
C ILE A 2 8.66 -33.30 -12.72
N THR A 3 9.67 -33.45 -11.87
CA THR A 3 9.50 -33.75 -10.45
C THR A 3 8.82 -32.56 -9.78
N GLN A 4 7.81 -32.78 -8.93
CA GLN A 4 7.07 -31.72 -8.20
C GLN A 4 8.02 -30.69 -7.53
N ARG A 5 9.19 -31.13 -7.06
CA ARG A 5 10.24 -30.27 -6.48
C ARG A 5 10.81 -29.27 -7.49
N GLY A 6 11.09 -29.70 -8.72
CA GLY A 6 11.63 -28.83 -9.77
C GLY A 6 10.65 -27.74 -10.21
N LEU A 7 9.34 -28.05 -10.24
CA LEU A 7 8.31 -27.05 -10.53
C LEU A 7 8.22 -25.99 -9.42
N LEU A 8 8.30 -26.42 -8.15
CA LEU A 8 8.28 -25.50 -7.01
C LEU A 8 9.53 -24.62 -6.96
N GLU A 9 10.71 -25.15 -7.29
CA GLU A 9 11.94 -24.34 -7.37
C GLU A 9 11.89 -23.32 -8.51
N LEU A 10 11.42 -23.73 -9.69
CA LEU A 10 11.23 -22.81 -10.81
C LEU A 10 10.26 -21.69 -10.45
N PHE A 11 9.11 -22.03 -9.85
CA PHE A 11 8.12 -21.04 -9.41
C PHE A 11 8.73 -20.02 -8.43
N LYS A 12 9.51 -20.48 -7.45
CA LYS A 12 10.19 -19.60 -6.48
C LYS A 12 11.19 -18.67 -7.16
N VAL A 13 12.01 -19.19 -8.08
CA VAL A 13 13.00 -18.39 -8.82
C VAL A 13 12.31 -17.34 -9.68
N VAL A 14 11.31 -17.73 -10.46
CA VAL A 14 10.55 -16.81 -11.33
C VAL A 14 9.87 -15.73 -10.50
N THR A 15 9.21 -16.12 -9.41
CA THR A 15 8.57 -15.17 -8.49
C THR A 15 9.59 -14.19 -7.93
N ARG A 16 10.72 -14.67 -7.41
CA ARG A 16 11.80 -13.81 -6.90
C ARG A 16 12.30 -12.81 -7.95
N VAL A 17 12.50 -13.25 -9.19
CA VAL A 17 12.95 -12.38 -10.29
C VAL A 17 11.91 -11.31 -10.60
N ILE A 18 10.64 -11.69 -10.78
CA ILE A 18 9.55 -10.75 -11.08
C ILE A 18 9.44 -9.70 -9.97
N PHE A 19 9.41 -10.14 -8.72
CA PHE A 19 9.30 -9.24 -7.57
C PHE A 19 10.48 -8.28 -7.46
N ASN A 20 11.72 -8.75 -7.69
CA ASN A 20 12.89 -7.88 -7.67
C ASN A 20 12.83 -6.82 -8.79
N LEU A 21 12.37 -7.20 -9.99
CA LEU A 21 12.16 -6.25 -11.09
C LEU A 21 11.09 -5.21 -10.76
N VAL A 22 9.96 -5.63 -10.17
CA VAL A 22 8.90 -4.72 -9.71
C VAL A 22 9.43 -3.75 -8.65
N LEU A 23 10.18 -4.25 -7.67
CA LEU A 23 10.75 -3.42 -6.61
C LEU A 23 11.72 -2.36 -7.17
N VAL A 24 12.61 -2.75 -8.08
CA VAL A 24 13.51 -1.81 -8.76
C VAL A 24 12.72 -0.76 -9.55
N ALA A 25 11.70 -1.18 -10.31
CA ALA A 25 10.86 -0.25 -11.06
C ALA A 25 10.13 0.75 -10.15
N LEU A 26 9.59 0.28 -9.02
CA LEU A 26 8.93 1.13 -8.02
C LEU A 26 9.90 2.11 -7.36
N LEU A 27 11.13 1.69 -7.03
CA LEU A 27 12.16 2.57 -6.47
C LEU A 27 12.57 3.67 -7.47
N ILE A 28 12.79 3.30 -8.73
CA ILE A 28 13.10 4.27 -9.79
C ILE A 28 11.92 5.24 -9.97
N GLY A 29 10.69 4.71 -10.05
CA GLY A 29 9.49 5.54 -10.15
C GLY A 29 9.34 6.51 -8.99
N LEU A 30 9.61 6.06 -7.76
CA LEU A 30 9.59 6.89 -6.57
C LEU A 30 10.63 8.02 -6.66
N LEU A 31 11.89 7.69 -7.01
CA LEU A 31 12.96 8.68 -7.17
C LEU A 31 12.62 9.73 -8.23
N VAL A 32 12.15 9.30 -9.41
CA VAL A 32 11.74 10.20 -10.50
C VAL A 32 10.60 11.11 -10.05
N SER A 33 9.62 10.56 -9.35
CA SER A 33 8.44 11.32 -8.93
C SER A 33 8.78 12.33 -7.82
N VAL A 34 9.65 11.96 -6.88
CA VAL A 34 10.19 12.89 -5.86
C VAL A 34 10.95 14.02 -6.56
N ALA A 35 11.84 13.70 -7.50
CA ALA A 35 12.61 14.71 -8.22
C ALA A 35 11.71 15.68 -8.98
N ARG A 36 10.68 15.19 -9.69
CA ARG A 36 9.70 16.06 -10.36
C ARG A 36 8.95 16.95 -9.39
N THR A 37 8.44 16.39 -8.29
CA THR A 37 7.71 17.16 -7.27
C THR A 37 8.56 18.30 -6.71
N LEU A 38 9.85 18.07 -6.48
CA LEU A 38 10.79 19.11 -6.02
C LEU A 38 11.05 20.20 -7.06
N LEU A 39 11.16 19.82 -8.35
CA LEU A 39 11.32 20.79 -9.44
C LEU A 39 10.06 21.66 -9.61
N ASP A 40 8.88 21.04 -9.60
CA ASP A 40 7.59 21.73 -9.74
C ASP A 40 7.36 22.70 -8.58
N LEU A 41 7.76 22.33 -7.36
CA LEU A 41 7.78 23.22 -6.20
C LEU A 41 8.66 24.46 -6.40
N GLY A 42 9.89 24.26 -6.90
CA GLY A 42 10.81 25.37 -7.20
C GLY A 42 10.22 26.36 -8.19
N LEU A 43 9.47 25.87 -9.18
CA LEU A 43 8.76 26.70 -10.16
C LEU A 43 7.50 27.36 -9.55
N ALA A 44 6.75 26.66 -8.70
CA ALA A 44 5.52 27.17 -8.11
C ALA A 44 5.74 28.32 -7.10
N VAL A 45 6.88 28.34 -6.39
CA VAL A 45 7.27 29.47 -5.51
C VAL A 45 7.39 30.79 -6.29
N SER A 46 7.58 30.74 -7.60
CA SER A 46 7.66 31.94 -8.45
C SER A 46 6.29 32.51 -8.87
N GLN A 47 5.16 31.85 -8.54
CA GLN A 47 3.82 32.26 -8.99
C GLN A 47 2.92 32.84 -7.86
N PRO A 48 1.97 33.75 -8.16
CA PRO A 48 1.20 34.48 -7.14
C PRO A 48 0.10 33.66 -6.42
N THR A 49 -0.33 32.51 -6.97
CA THR A 49 -1.49 31.75 -6.51
C THR A 49 -1.12 30.62 -5.54
N VAL A 50 -0.85 30.98 -4.28
CA VAL A 50 -0.44 30.08 -3.18
C VAL A 50 -1.43 28.91 -2.95
N ARG A 51 -2.74 29.14 -3.12
CA ARG A 51 -3.77 28.11 -2.86
C ARG A 51 -3.74 26.93 -3.83
N LEU A 52 -3.48 27.19 -5.12
CA LEU A 52 -3.44 26.13 -6.14
C LEU A 52 -2.18 25.28 -5.96
N GLY A 53 -1.04 25.92 -5.74
CA GLY A 53 0.24 25.23 -5.49
C GLY A 53 0.23 24.34 -4.24
N LEU A 54 -0.49 24.72 -3.18
CA LEU A 54 -0.62 23.87 -1.99
C LEU A 54 -1.45 22.60 -2.25
N LYS A 55 -2.54 22.71 -3.01
CA LYS A 55 -3.36 21.56 -3.39
C LYS A 55 -2.55 20.57 -4.21
N ASP A 56 -1.85 21.05 -5.24
CA ASP A 56 -1.03 20.19 -6.11
C ASP A 56 0.11 19.54 -5.34
N LEU A 57 0.76 20.28 -4.44
CA LEU A 57 1.78 19.76 -3.55
C LEU A 57 1.26 18.61 -2.68
N VAL A 58 0.13 18.83 -1.99
CA VAL A 58 -0.43 17.81 -1.10
C VAL A 58 -0.82 16.57 -1.91
N THR A 59 -1.48 16.73 -3.06
CA THR A 59 -1.84 15.60 -3.95
C THR A 59 -0.60 14.83 -4.43
N ASN A 60 0.47 15.54 -4.80
CA ASN A 60 1.72 14.91 -5.26
C ASN A 60 2.41 14.15 -4.12
N VAL A 61 2.57 14.74 -2.94
CA VAL A 61 3.15 14.06 -1.76
C VAL A 61 2.29 12.88 -1.34
N LEU A 62 0.97 13.08 -1.35
CA LEU A 62 -0.03 12.06 -1.11
C LEU A 62 -0.22 11.13 -2.31
N SER A 63 0.58 11.20 -3.36
CA SER A 63 0.77 10.12 -4.35
C SER A 63 2.11 9.40 -4.07
N LEU A 64 3.10 10.20 -3.66
CA LEU A 64 4.37 9.86 -3.00
C LEU A 64 4.34 8.61 -2.14
N VAL A 65 3.60 8.78 -1.06
CA VAL A 65 3.53 7.82 0.03
C VAL A 65 2.94 6.46 -0.43
N ILE A 66 2.30 6.34 -1.62
CA ILE A 66 1.48 5.17 -2.06
C ILE A 66 2.50 4.24 -2.66
N VAL A 67 3.30 4.79 -3.55
CA VAL A 67 4.45 4.11 -4.12
C VAL A 67 5.38 3.67 -2.98
N LEU A 68 5.63 4.52 -1.97
CA LEU A 68 6.44 4.16 -0.82
C LEU A 68 5.83 3.00 0.00
N GLU A 69 4.53 3.05 0.30
CA GLU A 69 3.81 1.98 1.01
C GLU A 69 3.81 0.67 0.24
N LEU A 70 3.60 0.72 -1.08
CA LEU A 70 3.70 -0.44 -1.95
C LEU A 70 5.10 -1.04 -1.90
N VAL A 71 6.15 -0.21 -2.05
CA VAL A 71 7.55 -0.66 -1.91
C VAL A 71 7.77 -1.33 -0.55
N ARG A 72 7.29 -0.72 0.53
CA ARG A 72 7.41 -1.27 1.88
C ARG A 72 6.70 -2.63 2.00
N ALA A 73 5.49 -2.76 1.48
CA ALA A 73 4.75 -4.03 1.49
C ALA A 73 5.49 -5.13 0.70
N PHE A 74 6.14 -4.76 -0.41
CA PHE A 74 6.98 -5.69 -1.18
C PHE A 74 8.25 -6.10 -0.43
N VAL A 75 8.91 -5.16 0.28
CA VAL A 75 10.08 -5.46 1.11
C VAL A 75 9.70 -6.37 2.29
N ASP A 76 8.62 -6.05 3.00
CA ASP A 76 8.12 -6.84 4.13
C ASP A 76 7.80 -8.29 3.71
N TYR A 77 7.28 -8.49 2.49
CA TYR A 77 7.06 -9.84 1.94
C TYR A 77 8.37 -10.66 1.85
N PHE A 78 9.48 -10.04 1.46
CA PHE A 78 10.77 -10.72 1.34
C PHE A 78 11.45 -10.97 2.69
N GLU A 79 11.33 -10.05 3.64
CA GLU A 79 11.94 -10.25 4.97
C GLU A 79 11.27 -11.38 5.75
N PHE A 80 9.96 -11.54 5.63
CA PHE A 80 9.19 -12.51 6.42
C PHE A 80 8.77 -13.76 5.65
N ASP A 81 9.09 -13.84 4.34
CA ASP A 81 8.75 -14.93 3.38
C ASP A 81 7.24 -15.27 3.34
N ARG A 82 6.41 -14.41 3.94
CA ARG A 82 4.94 -14.48 4.08
C ARG A 82 4.39 -13.09 4.34
N ILE A 83 3.33 -12.73 3.62
CA ILE A 83 2.52 -11.56 3.99
C ILE A 83 1.68 -11.96 5.20
N ARG A 84 2.02 -11.47 6.40
CA ARG A 84 1.13 -11.59 7.56
C ARG A 84 -0.18 -10.88 7.22
N ALA A 85 -1.31 -11.54 7.38
CA ALA A 85 -2.62 -10.95 7.10
C ALA A 85 -2.85 -9.65 7.91
N GLU A 86 -2.25 -9.58 9.10
CA GLU A 86 -2.14 -8.37 9.93
C GLU A 86 -1.57 -7.17 9.16
N ILE A 87 -0.42 -7.36 8.48
CA ILE A 87 0.26 -6.32 7.71
C ILE A 87 -0.59 -5.92 6.51
N LEU A 88 -1.22 -6.90 5.85
CA LEU A 88 -2.04 -6.63 4.67
C LEU A 88 -3.24 -5.73 5.00
N VAL A 89 -3.89 -5.97 6.15
CA VAL A 89 -5.02 -5.14 6.59
C VAL A 89 -4.55 -3.73 6.98
N GLU A 90 -3.40 -3.60 7.65
CA GLU A 90 -2.82 -2.29 7.98
C GLU A 90 -2.49 -1.47 6.72
N VAL A 91 -1.87 -2.11 5.73
CA VAL A 91 -1.58 -1.49 4.42
C VAL A 91 -2.88 -1.14 3.69
N ALA A 92 -3.90 -2.01 3.72
CA ALA A 92 -5.18 -1.75 3.08
C ALA A 92 -5.91 -0.56 3.71
N VAL A 93 -5.91 -0.43 5.05
CA VAL A 93 -6.50 0.72 5.74
C VAL A 93 -5.78 2.01 5.35
N ALA A 94 -4.45 2.00 5.34
CA ALA A 94 -3.65 3.16 4.92
C ALA A 94 -3.96 3.56 3.46
N PHE A 95 -4.06 2.58 2.56
CA PHE A 95 -4.37 2.80 1.15
C PHE A 95 -5.77 3.40 0.94
N VAL A 96 -6.80 2.90 1.64
CA VAL A 96 -8.17 3.42 1.55
C VAL A 96 -8.26 4.83 2.12
N LEU A 97 -7.62 5.09 3.27
CA LEU A 97 -7.54 6.44 3.85
C LEU A 97 -6.89 7.42 2.88
N ARG A 98 -5.84 6.98 2.21
CA ARG A 98 -5.09 7.76 1.23
C ARG A 98 -5.94 8.14 0.02
N GLU A 99 -6.61 7.17 -0.58
CA GLU A 99 -7.44 7.39 -1.75
C GLU A 99 -8.58 8.37 -1.43
N MET A 100 -9.16 8.25 -0.23
CA MET A 100 -10.11 9.23 0.28
C MET A 100 -9.48 10.62 0.42
N MET A 101 -8.28 10.74 0.99
CA MET A 101 -7.61 12.03 1.15
C MET A 101 -7.25 12.66 -0.21
N LEU A 102 -6.79 11.87 -1.19
CA LEU A 102 -6.52 12.32 -2.55
C LEU A 102 -7.78 12.86 -3.21
N GLY A 103 -8.88 12.11 -3.17
CA GLY A 103 -10.16 12.55 -3.72
C GLY A 103 -10.71 13.80 -3.03
N LEU A 104 -10.51 13.95 -1.71
CA LEU A 104 -10.90 15.16 -0.97
C LEU A 104 -10.07 16.39 -1.40
N PHE A 105 -8.75 16.26 -1.51
CA PHE A 105 -7.88 17.36 -1.94
C PHE A 105 -8.05 17.68 -3.42
N ALA A 106 -8.27 16.68 -4.26
CA ALA A 106 -8.60 16.84 -5.68
C ALA A 106 -9.97 17.52 -5.89
N GLY A 107 -10.85 17.51 -4.87
CA GLY A 107 -12.21 18.04 -4.97
C GLY A 107 -13.15 17.11 -5.75
N GLU A 108 -12.80 15.83 -5.84
CA GLU A 108 -13.52 14.80 -6.60
C GLU A 108 -14.57 14.08 -5.75
N ILE A 109 -14.37 14.03 -4.43
CA ILE A 109 -15.28 13.39 -3.47
C ILE A 109 -16.43 14.34 -3.11
N LYS A 110 -17.66 13.90 -3.32
CA LYS A 110 -18.89 14.64 -2.99
C LYS A 110 -19.53 14.09 -1.71
N GLY A 111 -20.49 14.81 -1.14
CA GLY A 111 -21.01 14.57 0.23
C GLY A 111 -21.30 13.10 0.58
N LEU A 112 -22.02 12.36 -0.26
CA LEU A 112 -22.33 10.94 0.00
C LEU A 112 -21.10 10.03 -0.08
N ASP A 113 -20.13 10.36 -0.93
CA ASP A 113 -18.90 9.58 -1.09
C ASP A 113 -18.11 9.58 0.22
N ILE A 114 -18.10 10.70 0.96
CA ILE A 114 -17.43 10.80 2.27
C ILE A 114 -17.99 9.76 3.25
N LEU A 115 -19.31 9.56 3.27
CA LEU A 115 -19.94 8.56 4.14
C LEU A 115 -19.56 7.14 3.73
N VAL A 116 -19.51 6.85 2.42
CA VAL A 116 -19.11 5.54 1.90
C VAL A 116 -17.65 5.24 2.24
N TRP A 117 -16.74 6.19 1.99
CA TRP A 117 -15.32 6.05 2.34
C TRP A 117 -15.13 5.83 3.84
N SER A 118 -15.78 6.66 4.67
CA SER A 118 -15.72 6.55 6.13
C SER A 118 -16.25 5.20 6.63
N ALA A 119 -17.36 4.72 6.06
CA ALA A 119 -17.92 3.41 6.39
C ALA A 119 -16.98 2.27 5.99
N GLY A 120 -16.33 2.35 4.83
CA GLY A 120 -15.33 1.39 4.39
C GLY A 120 -14.12 1.32 5.33
N ILE A 121 -13.60 2.48 5.73
CA ILE A 121 -12.50 2.57 6.71
C ILE A 121 -12.91 1.97 8.05
N LEU A 122 -14.10 2.31 8.57
CA LEU A 122 -14.62 1.74 9.81
C LEU A 122 -14.82 0.23 9.70
N ALA A 123 -15.27 -0.29 8.56
CA ALA A 123 -15.42 -1.71 8.33
C ALA A 123 -14.06 -2.44 8.36
N LEU A 124 -13.01 -1.86 7.75
CA LEU A 124 -11.66 -2.43 7.79
C LEU A 124 -11.06 -2.42 9.20
N ILE A 125 -11.18 -1.31 9.92
CA ILE A 125 -10.73 -1.20 11.32
C ILE A 125 -11.52 -2.16 12.21
N GLY A 126 -12.84 -2.25 12.01
CA GLY A 126 -13.71 -3.18 12.72
C GLY A 126 -13.33 -4.64 12.47
N ALA A 127 -13.10 -5.01 11.21
CA ALA A 127 -12.63 -6.34 10.85
C ALA A 127 -11.28 -6.67 11.51
N ARG A 128 -10.35 -5.70 11.55
CA ARG A 128 -9.07 -5.84 12.25
C ARG A 128 -9.26 -6.05 13.74
N ALA A 129 -10.09 -5.22 14.38
CA ALA A 129 -10.38 -5.31 15.80
C ALA A 129 -11.02 -6.67 16.16
N LEU A 130 -11.96 -7.15 15.35
CA LEU A 130 -12.58 -8.46 15.53
C LEU A 130 -11.57 -9.61 15.36
N ALA A 131 -10.69 -9.54 14.37
CA ALA A 131 -9.65 -10.55 14.16
C ALA A 131 -8.66 -10.63 15.35
N ILE A 132 -8.37 -9.50 16.00
CA ILE A 132 -7.53 -9.46 17.20
C ILE A 132 -8.29 -9.95 18.43
N ALA A 133 -9.57 -9.57 18.58
CA ALA A 133 -10.40 -9.96 19.73
C ALA A 133 -10.76 -11.46 19.70
N PHE A 134 -10.90 -12.05 18.51
CA PHE A 134 -11.21 -13.46 18.30
C PHE A 134 -10.11 -14.17 17.50
N PRO A 135 -8.91 -14.37 18.09
CA PRO A 135 -7.84 -15.08 17.42
C PRO A 135 -8.27 -16.52 17.17
N TYR A 136 -8.18 -16.99 15.92
CA TYR A 136 -8.54 -18.35 15.54
C TYR A 136 -7.59 -19.35 16.20
N SER A 137 -7.97 -19.88 17.37
CA SER A 137 -7.25 -20.93 18.06
C SER A 137 -7.51 -22.27 17.37
N LYS A 138 -6.49 -22.84 16.73
CA LYS A 138 -6.55 -24.25 16.31
C LYS A 138 -6.60 -25.11 17.58
N GLY A 139 -7.73 -25.79 17.78
CA GLY A 139 -7.94 -26.74 18.88
C GLY A 139 -6.86 -27.84 18.91
N PRO A 140 -6.64 -28.44 20.09
CA PRO A 140 -5.43 -29.20 20.39
C PRO A 140 -5.21 -30.36 19.43
N ALA A 141 -3.96 -30.50 18.98
CA ALA A 141 -3.49 -31.71 18.33
C ALA A 141 -3.85 -32.90 19.23
N ARG A 142 -4.69 -33.80 18.72
CA ARG A 142 -4.91 -35.11 19.32
C ARG A 142 -3.54 -35.77 19.43
N SER A 143 -2.98 -35.77 20.63
CA SER A 143 -1.86 -36.63 21.01
C SER A 143 -2.30 -38.06 20.73
N GLY A 144 -1.61 -38.70 19.79
CA GLY A 144 -1.77 -40.11 19.50
C GLY A 144 -1.59 -40.94 20.75
N GLN A 145 -2.41 -41.99 20.81
CA GLN A 145 -2.23 -43.18 21.64
C GLN A 145 -0.85 -43.80 21.40
#